data_AF-R6LSS2-F1
#
_entry.id   AF-R6LSS2-F1
#
_cell.length_a   1.000
_cell.length_b   1.000
_cell.length_c   1.000
_cell.angle_alpha   90.00
_cell.angle_beta   90.00
_cell.angle_gamma   90.00
#
_symmetry.space_group_name_H-M   'P 1'
#
loop_
_entity.id
_entity.type
_entity.pdbx_description
1 polymer ?
#
loop_
_entity_poly.entity_id
_entity_poly.type
_entity_poly.pdbx_seq_one_letter_code
_entity_poly.pdbx_strand_id
1 'polypeptide(L)'
;MAETLENKKDKSAFKAEKRAAIKAARDKAKAAAGKEVKVISAEEKIYRNAAALMGAVDCIERFERIYYTMNSAAKKFNKIQGYRDADEKRQECLEIADIAVKDGTVKVFNNAVLTLKEAKTKSDYADAIENFKRCKKFKYNMEKCDKYIAECNQGIAKLETKAAYKRRGIVVAVFVLLFIVFLKTPAFPMVKGMYHQSQGKYKLAIANYKESNGFLVASGNMKKCYYHIGLKKEEKGKLKSALINYKKAETKYDAQARAAKIEKTFITEAKPGDVVIFGTANWVILDRKSDEKVLMMKEKVGKKKRFSMEESESNDWYESKARRWLNTKQLKKYSDNEMALIVVQNYVQSAQDSSFPEYFFELSKAEYEKYKDLIPAGENAYWLKEPAQNSNEILCVQPDGTLKGEDVSNGEIQLRQACWIDLNKSTEISADAKK
;
A
#
# COMPACT_ATOMS: atom_id res chain seq x y z
N MET A 1 -62.39 -14.73 3.43
CA MET A 1 -62.61 -15.24 4.81
C MET A 1 -63.44 -16.53 4.88
N ALA A 2 -63.78 -17.19 3.75
CA ALA A 2 -64.49 -18.48 3.75
C ALA A 2 -63.54 -19.71 3.74
N GLU A 3 -62.35 -19.61 3.16
CA GLU A 3 -61.38 -20.75 3.05
C GLU A 3 -60.68 -21.19 4.35
N THR A 4 -60.82 -20.44 5.45
CA THR A 4 -60.20 -20.79 6.75
C THR A 4 -61.14 -21.47 7.74
N LEU A 5 -62.45 -21.55 7.43
CA LEU A 5 -63.46 -22.20 8.28
C LEU A 5 -63.69 -23.67 7.89
N GLU A 6 -63.62 -24.03 6.61
CA GLU A 6 -63.73 -25.44 6.16
C GLU A 6 -62.56 -26.30 6.62
N ASN A 7 -61.33 -25.77 6.54
CA ASN A 7 -60.11 -26.51 6.91
C ASN A 7 -59.95 -26.76 8.43
N LYS A 8 -60.66 -25.99 9.27
CA LYS A 8 -60.73 -26.20 10.73
C LYS A 8 -61.78 -27.23 11.13
N LYS A 9 -62.92 -27.29 10.42
CA LYS A 9 -63.95 -28.32 10.64
C LYS A 9 -63.39 -29.72 10.34
N ASP A 10 -62.68 -29.89 9.23
CA ASP A 10 -62.09 -31.18 8.83
C ASP A 10 -61.00 -31.69 9.79
N LYS A 11 -60.11 -30.80 10.29
CA LYS A 11 -59.10 -31.21 11.29
C LYS A 11 -59.71 -31.59 12.63
N SER A 12 -60.83 -30.95 13.01
CA SER A 12 -61.54 -31.29 14.26
C SER A 12 -62.27 -32.62 14.14
N ALA A 13 -62.90 -32.89 12.98
CA ALA A 13 -63.56 -34.15 12.68
C ALA A 13 -62.56 -35.31 12.62
N PHE A 14 -61.43 -35.14 11.91
CA PHE A 14 -60.38 -36.15 11.83
C PHE A 14 -59.74 -36.48 13.19
N LYS A 15 -59.59 -35.48 14.07
CA LYS A 15 -59.04 -35.67 15.42
C LYS A 15 -60.05 -36.33 16.37
N ALA A 16 -61.35 -36.06 16.19
CA ALA A 16 -62.42 -36.74 16.91
C ALA A 16 -62.55 -38.20 16.46
N GLU A 17 -62.44 -38.47 15.17
CA GLU A 17 -62.51 -39.80 14.58
C GLU A 17 -61.30 -40.67 14.98
N LYS A 18 -60.07 -40.12 14.97
CA LYS A 18 -58.90 -40.83 15.53
C LYS A 18 -59.05 -41.11 17.03
N ARG A 19 -59.62 -40.19 17.81
CA ARG A 19 -59.87 -40.41 19.25
C ARG A 19 -60.93 -41.47 19.48
N ALA A 20 -61.98 -41.50 18.66
CA ALA A 20 -63.01 -42.53 18.69
C ALA A 20 -62.45 -43.89 18.29
N ALA A 21 -61.62 -43.96 17.25
CA ALA A 21 -60.95 -45.18 16.82
C ALA A 21 -59.96 -45.72 17.87
N ILE A 22 -59.19 -44.85 18.54
CA ILE A 22 -58.30 -45.24 19.63
C ILE A 22 -59.10 -45.70 20.85
N LYS A 23 -60.22 -45.03 21.17
CA LYS A 23 -61.11 -45.45 22.25
C LYS A 23 -61.77 -46.79 21.94
N ALA A 24 -62.28 -46.99 20.73
CA ALA A 24 -62.85 -48.25 20.27
C ALA A 24 -61.81 -49.37 20.24
N ALA A 25 -60.57 -49.11 19.80
CA ALA A 25 -59.48 -50.09 19.86
C ALA A 25 -59.09 -50.44 21.30
N ARG A 26 -59.10 -49.45 22.22
CA ARG A 26 -58.87 -49.66 23.66
C ARG A 26 -59.99 -50.44 24.33
N ASP A 27 -61.23 -50.17 23.97
CA ASP A 27 -62.41 -50.84 24.52
C ASP A 27 -62.54 -52.27 23.94
N LYS A 28 -62.17 -52.47 22.67
CA LYS A 28 -62.08 -53.80 22.03
C LYS A 28 -60.90 -54.61 22.58
N ALA A 29 -59.77 -53.97 22.91
CA ALA A 29 -58.66 -54.61 23.62
C ALA A 29 -59.02 -54.96 25.09
N LYS A 30 -59.84 -54.13 25.75
CA LYS A 30 -60.39 -54.43 27.08
C LYS A 30 -61.43 -55.55 27.06
N ALA A 31 -62.22 -55.67 25.99
CA ALA A 31 -63.20 -56.75 25.82
C ALA A 31 -62.55 -58.08 25.39
N ALA A 32 -61.46 -58.02 24.59
CA ALA A 32 -60.70 -59.21 24.17
C ALA A 32 -59.76 -59.74 25.26
N ALA A 33 -59.28 -58.89 26.16
CA ALA A 33 -58.55 -59.29 27.36
C ALA A 33 -59.55 -59.51 28.51
N GLY A 34 -60.21 -60.67 28.52
CA GLY A 34 -60.96 -61.17 29.68
C GLY A 34 -60.06 -61.31 30.91
N LYS A 35 -59.78 -60.20 31.58
CA LYS A 35 -59.03 -60.08 32.83
C LYS A 35 -59.82 -59.20 33.77
N GLU A 36 -60.22 -59.74 34.91
CA GLU A 36 -60.67 -58.99 36.07
C GLU A 36 -59.73 -57.79 36.30
N VAL A 37 -60.23 -56.57 36.07
CA VAL A 37 -59.50 -55.36 36.43
C VAL A 37 -59.71 -55.16 37.92
N LYS A 38 -58.84 -55.75 38.75
CA LYS A 38 -58.68 -55.31 40.14
C LYS A 38 -58.37 -53.81 40.12
N VAL A 39 -59.27 -52.99 40.65
CA VAL A 39 -59.03 -51.55 40.85
C VAL A 39 -57.92 -51.42 41.88
N ILE A 40 -56.69 -51.25 41.39
CA ILE A 40 -55.51 -51.03 42.24
C ILE A 40 -55.69 -49.67 42.95
N SER A 41 -55.62 -49.66 44.28
CA SER A 41 -55.78 -48.45 45.10
C SER A 41 -54.71 -47.40 44.76
N ALA A 42 -54.95 -46.14 45.13
CA ALA A 42 -53.98 -45.07 44.90
C ALA A 42 -52.67 -45.33 45.66
N GLU A 43 -52.79 -45.86 46.88
CA GLU A 43 -51.68 -46.25 47.75
C GLU A 43 -50.83 -47.35 47.10
N GLU A 44 -51.46 -48.39 46.55
CA GLU A 44 -50.76 -49.50 45.88
C GLU A 44 -50.03 -49.05 44.61
N LYS A 45 -50.56 -48.05 43.88
CA LYS A 45 -49.85 -47.45 42.72
C LYS A 45 -48.61 -46.67 43.16
N ILE A 46 -48.71 -45.89 44.22
CA ILE A 46 -47.59 -45.13 44.78
C ILE A 46 -46.52 -46.09 45.32
N TYR A 47 -46.95 -47.13 46.04
CA TYR A 47 -46.10 -48.18 46.58
C TYR A 47 -45.31 -48.89 45.49
N ARG A 48 -45.98 -49.41 44.45
CA ARG A 48 -45.30 -50.08 43.32
C ARG A 48 -44.31 -49.18 42.60
N ASN A 49 -44.65 -47.91 42.45
CA ASN A 49 -43.76 -46.95 41.79
C ASN A 49 -42.51 -46.65 42.64
N ALA A 50 -42.67 -46.51 43.96
CA ALA A 50 -41.56 -46.31 44.89
C ALA A 50 -40.67 -47.56 44.99
N ALA A 51 -41.27 -48.75 45.07
CA ALA A 51 -40.56 -50.03 45.05
C ALA A 51 -39.80 -50.26 43.73
N ALA A 52 -40.36 -49.85 42.58
CA ALA A 52 -39.67 -49.90 41.31
C ALA A 52 -38.44 -48.97 41.27
N LEU A 53 -38.48 -47.81 41.94
CA LEU A 53 -37.30 -46.94 42.08
C LEU A 53 -36.22 -47.58 42.95
N MET A 54 -36.60 -48.25 44.04
CA MET A 54 -35.66 -49.02 44.87
C MET A 54 -35.02 -50.15 44.06
N GLY A 55 -35.81 -50.95 43.35
CA GLY A 55 -35.30 -52.07 42.54
C GLY A 55 -34.41 -51.66 41.36
N ALA A 56 -34.40 -50.38 40.99
CA ALA A 56 -33.53 -49.85 39.94
C ALA A 56 -32.20 -49.30 40.47
N VAL A 57 -31.97 -49.28 41.79
CA VAL A 57 -30.81 -48.62 42.41
C VAL A 57 -29.48 -49.25 42.01
N ASP A 58 -29.45 -50.58 41.87
CA ASP A 58 -28.24 -51.32 41.50
C ASP A 58 -27.76 -51.03 40.07
N CYS A 59 -28.62 -50.47 39.24
CA CYS A 59 -28.29 -50.07 37.87
C CYS A 59 -27.73 -48.63 37.77
N ILE A 60 -27.56 -47.93 38.89
CA ILE A 60 -27.15 -46.53 38.91
C ILE A 60 -25.68 -46.40 39.34
N GLU A 61 -24.81 -45.97 38.43
CA GLU A 61 -23.36 -45.82 38.72
C GLU A 61 -23.01 -44.53 39.47
N ARG A 62 -23.76 -43.44 39.24
CA ARG A 62 -23.49 -42.13 39.86
C ARG A 62 -24.18 -42.02 41.21
N PHE A 63 -23.40 -41.83 42.26
CA PHE A 63 -23.92 -41.71 43.62
C PHE A 63 -24.97 -40.59 43.77
N GLU A 64 -24.84 -39.47 43.05
CA GLU A 64 -25.84 -38.39 43.11
C GLU A 64 -27.20 -38.85 42.61
N ARG A 65 -27.21 -39.71 41.57
CA ARG A 65 -28.44 -40.28 41.02
C ARG A 65 -29.04 -41.27 42.00
N ILE A 66 -28.24 -42.08 42.69
CA ILE A 66 -28.71 -42.94 43.79
C ILE A 66 -29.39 -42.07 44.85
N TYR A 67 -28.69 -41.04 45.35
CA TYR A 67 -29.21 -40.12 46.37
C TYR A 67 -30.56 -39.49 45.97
N TYR A 68 -30.68 -38.94 44.76
CA TYR A 68 -31.94 -38.31 44.33
C TYR A 68 -33.05 -39.33 44.11
N THR A 69 -32.73 -40.51 43.58
CA THR A 69 -33.71 -41.56 43.30
C THR A 69 -34.26 -42.12 44.62
N MET A 70 -33.39 -42.40 45.58
CA MET A 70 -33.78 -42.90 46.89
C MET A 70 -34.53 -41.86 47.72
N ASN A 71 -34.11 -40.59 47.72
CA ASN A 71 -34.91 -39.53 48.35
C ASN A 71 -36.29 -39.35 47.70
N SER A 72 -36.39 -39.55 46.38
CA SER A 72 -37.68 -39.54 45.68
C SER A 72 -38.56 -40.72 46.07
N ALA A 73 -37.99 -41.91 46.20
CA ALA A 73 -38.68 -43.11 46.67
C ALA A 73 -39.15 -42.95 48.14
N ALA A 74 -38.28 -42.48 49.04
CA ALA A 74 -38.61 -42.19 50.43
C ALA A 74 -39.77 -41.20 50.57
N LYS A 75 -39.77 -40.11 49.77
CA LYS A 75 -40.88 -39.15 49.72
C LYS A 75 -42.20 -39.78 49.25
N LYS A 76 -42.16 -40.78 48.37
CA LYS A 76 -43.35 -41.49 47.91
C LYS A 76 -43.88 -42.43 48.98
N PHE A 77 -43.00 -43.19 49.65
CA PHE A 77 -43.40 -44.01 50.79
C PHE A 77 -43.98 -43.19 51.94
N ASN A 78 -43.41 -42.01 52.22
CA ASN A 78 -43.94 -41.10 53.24
C ASN A 78 -45.38 -40.61 52.95
N LYS A 79 -45.85 -40.64 51.69
CA LYS A 79 -47.23 -40.25 51.34
C LYS A 79 -48.26 -41.33 51.66
N ILE A 80 -47.81 -42.56 51.93
CA ILE A 80 -48.64 -43.73 52.18
C ILE A 80 -48.26 -44.36 53.53
N GLN A 81 -48.06 -43.51 54.55
CA GLN A 81 -47.68 -43.94 55.90
C GLN A 81 -48.66 -44.98 56.47
N GLY A 82 -48.14 -46.03 57.12
CA GLY A 82 -48.93 -47.15 57.62
C GLY A 82 -49.47 -48.11 56.55
N TYR A 83 -49.20 -47.89 55.26
CA TYR A 83 -49.58 -48.80 54.19
C TYR A 83 -48.52 -49.89 53.99
N ARG A 84 -48.83 -51.13 54.36
CA ARG A 84 -47.89 -52.28 54.31
C ARG A 84 -46.59 -51.96 55.06
N ASP A 85 -45.45 -52.27 54.45
CA ASP A 85 -44.07 -52.02 54.87
C ASP A 85 -43.52 -50.68 54.34
N ALA A 86 -44.39 -49.72 53.98
CA ALA A 86 -43.96 -48.44 53.41
C ALA A 86 -43.04 -47.64 54.36
N ASP A 87 -43.28 -47.70 55.67
CA ASP A 87 -42.47 -46.98 56.65
C ASP A 87 -41.06 -47.57 56.80
N GLU A 88 -40.94 -48.90 56.71
CA GLU A 88 -39.65 -49.60 56.69
C GLU A 88 -38.88 -49.30 55.40
N LYS A 89 -39.52 -49.44 54.23
CA LYS A 89 -38.91 -49.12 52.92
C LYS A 89 -38.51 -47.65 52.79
N ARG A 90 -39.23 -46.74 53.45
CA ARG A 90 -38.84 -45.33 53.54
C ARG A 90 -37.50 -45.19 54.25
N GLN A 91 -37.30 -45.86 55.39
CA GLN A 91 -36.04 -45.80 56.12
C GLN A 91 -34.90 -46.44 55.31
N GLU A 92 -35.14 -47.59 54.69
CA GLU A 92 -34.19 -48.24 53.79
C GLU A 92 -33.74 -47.30 52.66
N CYS A 93 -34.68 -46.58 52.03
CA CYS A 93 -34.34 -45.56 51.03
C CYS A 93 -33.45 -44.45 51.60
N LEU A 94 -33.73 -43.97 52.81
CA LEU A 94 -32.93 -42.90 53.44
C LEU A 94 -31.52 -43.38 53.78
N GLU A 95 -31.38 -44.61 54.28
CA GLU A 95 -30.09 -45.24 54.58
C GLU A 95 -29.25 -45.44 53.31
N ILE A 96 -29.85 -45.99 52.23
CA ILE A 96 -29.16 -46.15 50.95
C ILE A 96 -28.72 -44.78 50.39
N ALA A 97 -29.56 -43.74 50.54
CA ALA A 97 -29.21 -42.39 50.10
C ALA A 97 -28.03 -41.80 50.89
N ASP A 98 -27.98 -42.02 52.21
CA ASP A 98 -26.90 -41.54 53.07
C ASP A 98 -25.56 -42.25 52.77
N ILE A 99 -25.59 -43.58 52.67
CA ILE A 99 -24.42 -44.39 52.30
C ILE A 99 -23.86 -43.95 50.94
N ALA A 100 -24.74 -43.78 49.95
CA ALA A 100 -24.33 -43.34 48.61
C ALA A 100 -23.64 -41.96 48.63
N VAL A 101 -24.14 -41.01 49.42
CA VAL A 101 -23.50 -39.70 49.56
C VAL A 101 -22.17 -39.81 50.28
N LYS A 102 -22.11 -40.54 51.40
CA LYS A 102 -20.91 -40.67 52.23
C LYS A 102 -19.76 -41.28 51.44
N ASP A 103 -19.99 -42.39 50.75
CA ASP A 103 -18.94 -43.08 49.99
C ASP A 103 -18.66 -42.38 48.65
N GLY A 104 -19.71 -41.93 47.98
CA GLY A 104 -19.61 -41.29 46.67
C GLY A 104 -18.86 -39.97 46.73
N THR A 105 -19.12 -39.12 47.74
CA THR A 105 -18.42 -37.85 47.90
C THR A 105 -16.95 -38.03 48.25
N VAL A 106 -16.59 -39.03 49.07
CA VAL A 106 -15.19 -39.39 49.37
C VAL A 106 -14.46 -39.82 48.10
N LYS A 107 -15.05 -40.73 47.31
CA LYS A 107 -14.46 -41.23 46.04
C LYS A 107 -14.26 -40.11 45.03
N VAL A 108 -15.29 -39.28 44.81
CA VAL A 108 -15.21 -38.15 43.86
C VAL A 108 -14.20 -37.11 44.32
N PHE A 109 -14.13 -36.83 45.62
CA PHE A 109 -13.15 -35.88 46.16
C PHE A 109 -11.72 -36.39 45.99
N ASN A 110 -11.45 -37.65 46.34
CA ASN A 110 -10.11 -38.23 46.20
C ASN A 110 -9.67 -38.29 44.73
N ASN A 111 -10.59 -38.62 43.83
CA ASN A 111 -10.31 -38.58 42.40
C ASN A 111 -10.00 -37.15 41.93
N ALA A 112 -10.77 -36.14 42.36
CA ALA A 112 -10.51 -34.75 42.02
C ALA A 112 -9.15 -34.26 42.53
N VAL A 113 -8.73 -34.69 43.72
CA VAL A 113 -7.39 -34.40 44.27
C VAL A 113 -6.30 -35.04 43.42
N LEU A 114 -6.50 -36.27 42.95
CA LEU A 114 -5.56 -36.94 42.04
C LEU A 114 -5.47 -36.19 40.70
N THR A 115 -6.61 -35.88 40.09
CA THR A 115 -6.67 -35.09 38.84
C THR A 115 -5.96 -33.76 38.98
N LEU A 116 -6.16 -33.03 40.09
CA LEU A 116 -5.45 -31.78 40.37
C LEU A 116 -3.93 -31.97 40.43
N LYS A 117 -3.45 -33.01 41.13
CA LYS A 117 -2.00 -33.30 41.26
C LYS A 117 -1.35 -33.60 39.91
N GLU A 118 -2.08 -34.25 39.00
CA GLU A 118 -1.58 -34.68 37.70
C GLU A 118 -1.87 -33.67 36.57
N ALA A 119 -2.61 -32.60 36.86
CA ALA A 119 -3.12 -31.65 35.87
C ALA A 119 -2.01 -30.88 35.14
N LYS A 120 -1.99 -31.01 33.80
CA LYS A 120 -1.07 -30.30 32.90
C LYS A 120 -1.79 -29.41 31.90
N THR A 121 -3.07 -29.68 31.64
CA THR A 121 -3.90 -28.97 30.67
C THR A 121 -5.01 -28.19 31.35
N LYS A 122 -5.62 -27.24 30.64
CA LYS A 122 -6.81 -26.54 31.13
C LYS A 122 -7.99 -27.49 31.36
N SER A 123 -8.08 -28.56 30.58
CA SER A 123 -9.15 -29.56 30.71
C SER A 123 -9.02 -30.28 32.05
N ASP A 124 -7.82 -30.73 32.40
CA ASP A 124 -7.56 -31.45 33.65
C ASP A 124 -7.96 -30.59 34.87
N TYR A 125 -7.61 -29.30 34.87
CA TYR A 125 -8.01 -28.37 35.92
C TYR A 125 -9.53 -28.13 35.95
N ALA A 126 -10.20 -28.06 34.79
CA ALA A 126 -11.65 -27.89 34.70
C ALA A 126 -12.40 -29.13 35.22
N ASP A 127 -11.93 -30.33 34.89
CA ASP A 127 -12.49 -31.61 35.35
C ASP A 127 -12.37 -31.74 36.88
N ALA A 128 -11.22 -31.36 37.44
CA ALA A 128 -11.04 -31.29 38.89
C ALA A 128 -11.98 -30.28 39.56
N ILE A 129 -12.14 -29.07 38.99
CA ILE A 129 -13.09 -28.04 39.48
C ILE A 129 -14.52 -28.58 39.49
N GLU A 130 -14.95 -29.27 38.43
CA GLU A 130 -16.30 -29.84 38.37
C GLU A 130 -16.52 -30.85 39.49
N ASN A 131 -15.57 -31.76 39.72
CA ASN A 131 -15.68 -32.74 40.79
C ASN A 131 -15.65 -32.12 42.19
N PHE A 132 -14.84 -31.08 42.44
CA PHE A 132 -14.90 -30.35 43.71
C PHE A 132 -16.24 -29.63 43.90
N LYS A 133 -16.80 -29.04 42.84
CA LYS A 133 -18.16 -28.45 42.89
C LYS A 133 -19.23 -29.49 43.20
N ARG A 134 -19.09 -30.71 42.66
CA ARG A 134 -19.98 -31.85 42.98
C ARG A 134 -19.90 -32.18 44.47
N CYS A 135 -18.71 -32.31 45.06
CA CYS A 135 -18.53 -32.53 46.50
C CYS A 135 -19.16 -31.41 47.35
N LYS A 136 -18.96 -30.13 46.95
CA LYS A 136 -19.56 -28.98 47.63
C LYS A 136 -21.09 -29.02 47.66
N LYS A 137 -21.74 -29.52 46.60
CA LYS A 137 -23.20 -29.65 46.54
C LYS A 137 -23.76 -30.51 47.67
N PHE A 138 -22.97 -31.47 48.15
CA PHE A 138 -23.28 -32.36 49.27
C PHE A 138 -22.60 -31.93 50.59
N LYS A 139 -22.10 -30.70 50.66
CA LYS A 139 -21.44 -30.11 51.84
C LYS A 139 -20.20 -30.89 52.32
N TYR A 140 -19.61 -31.73 51.46
CA TYR A 140 -18.41 -32.51 51.80
C TYR A 140 -17.14 -31.66 51.66
N ASN A 141 -16.35 -31.54 52.73
CA ASN A 141 -15.05 -30.86 52.74
C ASN A 141 -15.04 -29.50 52.02
N MET A 142 -16.05 -28.65 52.27
CA MET A 142 -16.29 -27.42 51.49
C MET A 142 -15.08 -26.49 51.43
N GLU A 143 -14.41 -26.27 52.56
CA GLU A 143 -13.21 -25.42 52.65
C GLU A 143 -12.06 -25.94 51.77
N LYS A 144 -11.80 -27.26 51.82
CA LYS A 144 -10.78 -27.89 50.95
C LYS A 144 -11.18 -27.84 49.49
N CYS A 145 -12.46 -28.03 49.17
CA CYS A 145 -12.95 -27.89 47.81
C CYS A 145 -12.73 -26.47 47.28
N ASP A 146 -13.02 -25.44 48.09
CA ASP A 146 -12.79 -24.05 47.70
C ASP A 146 -11.32 -23.73 47.50
N LYS A 147 -10.46 -24.22 48.41
CA LYS A 147 -9.01 -24.11 48.25
C LYS A 147 -8.54 -24.76 46.95
N TYR A 148 -8.94 -25.99 46.65
CA TYR A 148 -8.50 -26.70 45.46
C TYR A 148 -9.07 -26.11 44.17
N ILE A 149 -10.30 -25.58 44.18
CA ILE A 149 -10.85 -24.82 43.05
C ILE A 149 -10.00 -23.57 42.79
N ALA A 150 -9.59 -22.85 43.83
CA ALA A 150 -8.70 -21.70 43.69
C ALA A 150 -7.33 -22.10 43.11
N GLU A 151 -6.74 -23.21 43.58
CA GLU A 151 -5.50 -23.77 43.03
C GLU A 151 -5.63 -24.13 41.54
N CYS A 152 -6.73 -24.80 41.14
CA CYS A 152 -7.01 -25.08 39.73
C CYS A 152 -7.10 -23.81 38.89
N ASN A 153 -7.84 -22.80 39.36
CA ASN A 153 -7.99 -21.52 38.66
C ASN A 153 -6.63 -20.81 38.50
N GLN A 154 -5.77 -20.86 39.53
CA GLN A 154 -4.42 -20.33 39.44
C GLN A 154 -3.56 -21.10 38.42
N GLY A 155 -3.70 -22.43 38.35
CA GLY A 155 -3.05 -23.27 37.34
C GLY A 155 -3.45 -22.89 35.91
N ILE A 156 -4.75 -22.71 35.67
CA ILE A 156 -5.29 -22.24 34.38
C ILE A 156 -4.70 -20.86 34.03
N ALA A 157 -4.69 -19.91 34.97
CA ALA A 157 -4.13 -18.58 34.75
C ALA A 157 -2.63 -18.61 34.40
N LYS A 158 -1.83 -19.49 35.04
CA LYS A 158 -0.41 -19.71 34.71
C LYS A 158 -0.22 -20.25 33.28
N LEU A 159 -1.07 -21.18 32.83
CA LEU A 159 -1.04 -21.69 31.46
C LEU A 159 -1.42 -20.62 30.43
N GLU A 160 -2.42 -19.81 30.74
CA GLU A 160 -2.87 -18.70 29.89
C GLU A 160 -1.83 -17.60 29.73
N THR A 161 -1.22 -17.19 30.84
CA THR A 161 -0.14 -16.19 30.85
C THR A 161 1.07 -16.68 30.06
N LYS A 162 1.51 -17.93 30.24
CA LYS A 162 2.62 -18.52 29.44
C LYS A 162 2.31 -18.51 27.94
N ALA A 163 1.08 -18.89 27.55
CA ALA A 163 0.65 -18.84 26.16
C ALA A 163 0.59 -17.40 25.61
N ALA A 164 0.15 -16.44 26.42
CA ALA A 164 0.10 -15.03 26.06
C ALA A 164 1.50 -14.44 25.84
N TYR A 165 2.47 -14.74 26.72
CA TYR A 165 3.86 -14.31 26.55
C TYR A 165 4.49 -14.90 25.28
N LYS A 166 4.25 -16.18 24.98
CA LYS A 166 4.72 -16.80 23.73
C LYS A 166 4.16 -16.07 22.50
N ARG A 167 2.86 -15.76 22.48
CA ARG A 167 2.25 -15.00 21.38
C ARG A 167 2.82 -13.59 21.26
N ARG A 168 2.98 -12.87 22.37
CA ARG A 168 3.60 -11.54 22.39
C ARG A 168 5.04 -11.57 21.86
N GLY A 169 5.83 -12.57 22.26
CA GLY A 169 7.19 -12.77 21.74
C GLY A 169 7.24 -12.99 20.23
N ILE A 170 6.32 -13.80 19.68
CA ILE A 170 6.20 -14.00 18.22
C ILE A 170 5.87 -12.68 17.52
N VAL A 171 4.91 -11.91 18.04
CA VAL A 171 4.54 -10.60 17.45
C VAL A 171 5.73 -9.64 17.43
N VAL A 172 6.48 -9.55 18.53
CA VAL A 172 7.70 -8.72 18.58
C VAL A 172 8.73 -9.21 17.56
N ALA A 173 8.97 -10.51 17.45
CA ALA A 173 9.91 -11.07 16.47
C ALA A 173 9.48 -10.74 15.02
N VAL A 174 8.18 -10.79 14.71
CA VAL A 174 7.65 -10.38 13.40
C VAL A 174 7.90 -8.90 13.14
N PHE A 175 7.65 -8.02 14.11
CA PHE A 175 7.95 -6.58 13.96
C PHE A 175 9.43 -6.29 13.76
N VAL A 176 10.31 -6.99 14.50
CA VAL A 176 11.77 -6.87 14.31
C VAL A 176 12.17 -7.32 12.90
N LEU A 177 11.62 -8.42 12.41
CA LEU A 177 11.90 -8.90 11.05
C LEU A 177 11.40 -7.91 9.98
N LEU A 178 10.19 -7.37 10.13
CA LEU A 178 9.66 -6.33 9.24
C LEU A 178 10.53 -5.07 9.24
N PHE A 179 11.05 -4.66 10.40
CA PHE A 179 11.98 -3.55 10.49
C PHE A 179 13.30 -3.82 9.76
N ILE A 180 13.89 -5.02 9.94
CA ILE A 180 15.11 -5.42 9.22
C ILE A 180 14.89 -5.43 7.71
N VAL A 181 13.75 -5.97 7.24
CA VAL A 181 13.37 -5.94 5.83
C VAL A 181 13.27 -4.49 5.34
N PHE A 182 12.57 -3.61 6.08
CA PHE A 182 12.45 -2.20 5.73
C PHE A 182 13.80 -1.50 5.54
N LEU A 183 14.79 -1.76 6.42
CA LEU A 183 16.14 -1.20 6.30
C LEU A 183 16.86 -1.57 4.99
N LYS A 184 16.45 -2.67 4.34
CA LYS A 184 17.00 -3.12 3.06
C LYS A 184 16.19 -2.66 1.85
N THR A 185 15.04 -2.01 2.06
CA THR A 185 14.19 -1.51 0.97
C THR A 185 14.60 -0.10 0.53
N PRO A 186 14.28 0.32 -0.71
CA PRO A 186 14.45 1.71 -1.17
C PRO A 186 13.65 2.74 -0.37
N ALA A 187 12.66 2.32 0.42
CA ALA A 187 11.88 3.21 1.28
C ALA A 187 12.70 3.79 2.44
N PHE A 188 13.65 3.04 3.00
CA PHE A 188 14.51 3.54 4.08
C PHE A 188 15.36 4.77 3.68
N PRO A 189 16.18 4.70 2.61
CA PRO A 189 16.93 5.87 2.16
C PRO A 189 15.99 7.01 1.73
N MET A 190 14.81 6.72 1.17
CA MET A 190 13.82 7.75 0.84
C MET A 190 13.35 8.54 2.08
N VAL A 191 12.95 7.85 3.16
CA VAL A 191 12.54 8.49 4.43
C VAL A 191 13.70 9.27 5.07
N LYS A 192 14.92 8.69 5.04
CA LYS A 192 16.14 9.37 5.50
C LYS A 192 16.42 10.64 4.68
N GLY A 193 16.11 10.63 3.38
CA GLY A 193 16.18 11.79 2.51
C GLY A 193 15.21 12.89 2.90
N MET A 194 13.95 12.54 3.19
CA MET A 194 12.94 13.49 3.68
C MET A 194 13.34 14.14 4.99
N TYR A 195 13.88 13.35 5.92
CA TYR A 195 14.40 13.85 7.19
C TYR A 195 15.56 14.85 6.98
N HIS A 196 16.52 14.55 6.11
CA HIS A 196 17.59 15.52 5.83
C HIS A 196 17.09 16.77 5.09
N GLN A 197 16.07 16.62 4.24
CA GLN A 197 15.46 17.76 3.55
C GLN A 197 14.77 18.71 4.53
N SER A 198 14.03 18.19 5.52
CA SER A 198 13.36 19.03 6.54
C SER A 198 14.35 19.80 7.42
N GLN A 199 15.57 19.28 7.56
CA GLN A 199 16.69 19.93 8.26
C GLN A 199 17.47 20.94 7.39
N GLY A 200 17.03 21.19 6.15
CA GLY A 200 17.76 22.04 5.19
C GLY A 200 19.10 21.45 4.71
N LYS A 201 19.38 20.17 5.01
CA LYS A 201 20.61 19.46 4.62
C LYS A 201 20.46 18.87 3.21
N TYR A 202 20.19 19.73 2.23
CA TYR A 202 19.78 19.35 0.87
C TYR A 202 20.76 18.43 0.13
N LYS A 203 22.07 18.59 0.32
CA LYS A 203 23.07 17.69 -0.31
C LYS A 203 22.96 16.25 0.21
N LEU A 204 22.81 16.09 1.53
CA LEU A 204 22.61 14.79 2.16
C LEU A 204 21.25 14.18 1.78
N ALA A 205 20.21 15.03 1.67
CA ALA A 205 18.91 14.59 1.18
C ALA A 205 19.01 14.03 -0.25
N ILE A 206 19.70 14.72 -1.16
CA ILE A 206 19.91 14.24 -2.54
C ILE A 206 20.66 12.90 -2.57
N ALA A 207 21.70 12.73 -1.75
CA ALA A 207 22.44 11.46 -1.69
C ALA A 207 21.53 10.30 -1.30
N ASN A 208 20.73 10.47 -0.26
CA ASN A 208 19.74 9.48 0.17
C ASN A 208 18.64 9.23 -0.90
N TYR A 209 18.14 10.28 -1.57
CA TYR A 209 17.16 10.09 -2.63
C TYR A 209 17.72 9.35 -3.86
N LYS A 210 19.00 9.54 -4.19
CA LYS A 210 19.68 8.74 -5.21
C LYS A 210 19.80 7.28 -4.78
N GLU A 211 20.14 7.03 -3.52
CA GLU A 211 20.20 5.68 -2.94
C GLU A 211 18.83 4.98 -2.97
N SER A 212 17.73 5.73 -2.88
CA SER A 212 16.38 5.20 -3.08
C SER A 212 16.02 4.85 -4.53
N ASN A 213 16.94 5.02 -5.49
CA ASN A 213 16.81 4.68 -6.90
C ASN A 213 15.49 5.14 -7.57
N GLY A 214 15.05 6.36 -7.28
CA GLY A 214 13.84 6.92 -7.87
C GLY A 214 12.52 6.37 -7.30
N PHE A 215 12.56 5.66 -6.17
CA PHE A 215 11.37 5.17 -5.48
C PHE A 215 10.40 6.32 -5.13
N LEU A 216 9.15 6.19 -5.57
CA LEU A 216 8.06 7.14 -5.32
C LEU A 216 8.41 8.59 -5.71
N VAL A 217 8.40 9.49 -4.72
CA VAL A 217 8.56 10.94 -4.89
C VAL A 217 10.01 11.39 -4.82
N ALA A 218 10.98 10.47 -4.71
CA ALA A 218 12.39 10.78 -4.53
C ALA A 218 12.92 11.73 -5.62
N SER A 219 12.60 11.47 -6.90
CA SER A 219 13.00 12.33 -8.02
C SER A 219 12.44 13.75 -7.91
N GLY A 220 11.17 13.89 -7.54
CA GLY A 220 10.55 15.20 -7.32
C GLY A 220 11.16 15.95 -6.13
N ASN A 221 11.50 15.25 -5.06
CA ASN A 221 12.14 15.83 -3.88
C ASN A 221 13.60 16.21 -4.14
N MET A 222 14.33 15.46 -4.96
CA MET A 222 15.67 15.86 -5.43
C MET A 222 15.61 17.19 -6.19
N LYS A 223 14.64 17.36 -7.11
CA LYS A 223 14.47 18.63 -7.84
C LYS A 223 14.19 19.80 -6.89
N LYS A 224 13.37 19.60 -5.85
CA LYS A 224 13.18 20.61 -4.77
C LYS A 224 14.49 20.94 -4.04
N CYS A 225 15.28 19.92 -3.69
CA CYS A 225 16.56 20.12 -3.02
C CYS A 225 17.54 20.92 -3.89
N TYR A 226 17.65 20.60 -5.20
CA TYR A 226 18.48 21.36 -6.12
C TYR A 226 18.03 22.83 -6.18
N TYR A 227 16.72 23.09 -6.27
CA TYR A 227 16.19 24.45 -6.26
C TYR A 227 16.65 25.27 -5.04
N HIS A 228 16.51 24.73 -3.83
CA HIS A 228 16.93 25.43 -2.62
C HIS A 228 18.45 25.59 -2.50
N ILE A 229 19.24 24.65 -3.05
CA ILE A 229 20.69 24.85 -3.20
C ILE A 229 20.97 26.00 -4.17
N GLY A 230 20.21 26.09 -5.27
CA GLY A 230 20.25 27.20 -6.23
C GLY A 230 20.06 28.55 -5.55
N LEU A 231 18.97 28.70 -4.79
CA LEU A 231 18.67 29.94 -4.04
C LEU A 231 19.83 30.34 -3.13
N LYS A 232 20.32 29.41 -2.29
CA LYS A 232 21.43 29.67 -1.37
C LYS A 232 22.74 30.02 -2.09
N LYS A 233 22.93 29.58 -3.33
CA LYS A 233 24.11 29.92 -4.15
C LYS A 233 23.94 31.29 -4.80
N GLU A 234 22.74 31.59 -5.29
CA GLU A 234 22.37 32.88 -5.86
C GLU A 234 22.52 34.00 -4.82
N GLU A 235 21.96 33.83 -3.62
CA GLU A 235 22.11 34.76 -2.47
C GLU A 235 23.58 35.05 -2.10
N LYS A 236 24.47 34.09 -2.36
CA LYS A 236 25.91 34.22 -2.10
C LYS A 236 26.69 34.77 -3.29
N GLY A 237 26.03 35.26 -4.34
CA GLY A 237 26.63 35.71 -5.59
C GLY A 237 27.28 34.61 -6.44
N LYS A 238 27.07 33.33 -6.11
CA LYS A 238 27.69 32.20 -6.82
C LYS A 238 26.85 31.75 -8.01
N LEU A 239 26.66 32.65 -8.97
CA LEU A 239 25.72 32.49 -10.09
C LEU A 239 25.97 31.22 -10.92
N LYS A 240 27.22 30.88 -11.27
CA LYS A 240 27.52 29.63 -12.01
C LYS A 240 27.07 28.38 -11.25
N SER A 241 27.30 28.36 -9.93
CA SER A 241 26.82 27.28 -9.08
C SER A 241 25.30 27.27 -8.95
N ALA A 242 24.65 28.43 -8.89
CA ALA A 242 23.20 28.54 -8.83
C ALA A 242 22.56 28.00 -10.12
N LEU A 243 23.07 28.41 -11.29
CA LEU A 243 22.62 27.95 -12.60
C LEU A 243 22.62 26.41 -12.72
N ILE A 244 23.72 25.76 -12.35
CA ILE A 244 23.82 24.29 -12.37
C ILE A 244 22.71 23.64 -11.52
N ASN A 245 22.38 24.24 -10.38
CA ASN A 245 21.35 23.70 -9.49
C ASN A 245 19.94 23.98 -10.03
N TYR A 246 19.68 25.15 -10.62
CA TYR A 246 18.40 25.43 -11.26
C TYR A 246 18.14 24.54 -12.48
N LYS A 247 19.16 24.30 -13.33
CA LYS A 247 19.05 23.35 -14.44
C LYS A 247 18.70 21.93 -13.96
N LYS A 248 19.24 21.49 -12.82
CA LYS A 248 18.89 20.20 -12.19
C LYS A 248 17.51 20.20 -11.49
N ALA A 249 16.99 21.36 -11.11
CA ALA A 249 15.64 21.50 -10.58
C ALA A 249 14.58 21.46 -11.70
N GLU A 250 14.97 21.70 -12.95
CA GLU A 250 14.11 21.68 -14.15
C GLU A 250 12.85 22.55 -13.94
N THR A 251 11.66 21.99 -14.13
CA THR A 251 10.37 22.69 -14.01
C THR A 251 9.91 22.91 -12.57
N LYS A 252 10.77 22.66 -11.57
CA LYS A 252 10.38 22.82 -10.17
C LYS A 252 10.37 24.30 -9.79
N TYR A 253 9.20 24.79 -9.40
CA TYR A 253 8.98 26.21 -9.04
C TYR A 253 9.35 27.13 -10.22
N ASP A 254 10.05 28.23 -9.98
CA ASP A 254 10.54 29.19 -10.97
C ASP A 254 11.99 28.91 -11.43
N ALA A 255 12.49 27.67 -11.27
CA ALA A 255 13.88 27.32 -11.56
C ALA A 255 14.31 27.65 -13.01
N GLN A 256 13.46 27.38 -14.01
CA GLN A 256 13.76 27.72 -15.42
C GLN A 256 13.86 29.23 -15.64
N ALA A 257 12.97 30.02 -15.05
CA ALA A 257 13.01 31.48 -15.13
C ALA A 257 14.29 32.05 -14.49
N ARG A 258 14.68 31.53 -13.31
CA ARG A 258 15.94 31.91 -12.64
C ARG A 258 17.18 31.50 -13.43
N ALA A 259 17.16 30.31 -14.03
CA ALA A 259 18.24 29.85 -14.89
C ALA A 259 18.42 30.79 -16.10
N ALA A 260 17.34 31.08 -16.82
CA ALA A 260 17.36 32.00 -17.96
C ALA A 260 17.82 33.41 -17.56
N LYS A 261 17.41 33.90 -16.39
CA LYS A 261 17.87 35.20 -15.85
C LYS A 261 19.39 35.22 -15.63
N ILE A 262 19.94 34.18 -15.01
CA ILE A 262 21.40 34.06 -14.79
C ILE A 262 22.16 33.96 -16.11
N GLU A 263 21.66 33.17 -17.06
CA GLU A 263 22.24 33.07 -18.40
C GLU A 263 22.24 34.43 -19.12
N LYS A 264 21.13 35.17 -19.03
CA LYS A 264 21.02 36.54 -19.56
C LYS A 264 22.07 37.47 -18.93
N THR A 265 22.30 37.38 -17.61
CA THR A 265 23.36 38.15 -16.94
C THR A 265 24.73 37.82 -17.52
N PHE A 266 25.06 36.53 -17.70
CA PHE A 266 26.34 36.15 -18.31
C PHE A 266 26.50 36.67 -19.74
N ILE A 267 25.43 36.65 -20.55
CA ILE A 267 25.45 37.20 -21.92
C ILE A 267 25.61 38.73 -21.90
N THR A 268 25.00 39.41 -20.93
CA THR A 268 25.06 40.88 -20.80
C THR A 268 26.46 41.35 -20.45
N GLU A 269 27.16 40.63 -19.58
CA GLU A 269 28.52 40.97 -19.12
C GLU A 269 29.61 40.56 -20.12
N ALA A 270 29.30 39.67 -21.07
CA ALA A 270 30.24 39.11 -22.03
C ALA A 270 30.51 40.04 -23.23
N LYS A 271 31.73 39.98 -23.73
CA LYS A 271 32.20 40.70 -24.93
C LYS A 271 32.32 39.75 -26.12
N PRO A 272 32.35 40.26 -27.37
CA PRO A 272 32.71 39.43 -28.53
C PRO A 272 34.01 38.65 -28.29
N GLY A 273 33.97 37.34 -28.58
CA GLY A 273 35.02 36.36 -28.29
C GLY A 273 34.83 35.60 -26.97
N ASP A 274 34.06 36.11 -26.01
CA ASP A 274 33.81 35.40 -24.75
C ASP A 274 32.90 34.18 -24.95
N VAL A 275 33.08 33.18 -24.08
CA VAL A 275 32.25 31.96 -24.03
C VAL A 275 31.31 32.01 -22.83
N VAL A 276 30.01 31.87 -23.09
CA VAL A 276 28.93 31.88 -22.10
C VAL A 276 28.13 30.58 -22.13
N ILE A 277 27.43 30.29 -21.03
CA ILE A 277 26.49 29.16 -20.96
C ILE A 277 25.11 29.67 -21.34
N PHE A 278 24.46 29.00 -22.30
CA PHE A 278 23.06 29.25 -22.65
C PHE A 278 22.35 27.94 -23.04
N GLY A 279 21.23 27.65 -22.36
CA GLY A 279 20.50 26.41 -22.50
C GLY A 279 21.30 25.22 -21.94
N THR A 280 21.71 24.31 -22.83
CA THR A 280 22.48 23.11 -22.46
C THR A 280 23.91 23.11 -23.01
N ALA A 281 24.39 24.23 -23.54
CA ALA A 281 25.65 24.30 -24.26
C ALA A 281 26.41 25.59 -23.95
N ASN A 282 27.69 25.59 -24.30
CA ASN A 282 28.53 26.77 -24.35
C ASN A 282 28.38 27.46 -25.71
N TRP A 283 28.41 28.78 -25.69
CA TRP A 283 28.21 29.66 -26.84
C TRP A 283 29.26 30.76 -26.85
N VAL A 284 29.82 31.04 -28.02
CA VAL A 284 30.74 32.13 -28.27
C VAL A 284 29.94 33.35 -28.69
N ILE A 285 30.22 34.51 -28.08
CA ILE A 285 29.65 35.79 -28.51
C ILE A 285 30.38 36.25 -29.77
N LEU A 286 29.65 36.46 -30.87
CA LEU A 286 30.22 36.91 -32.15
C LEU A 286 30.05 38.41 -32.38
N ASP A 287 28.89 38.95 -32.01
CA ASP A 287 28.56 40.36 -32.23
C ASP A 287 27.60 40.90 -31.16
N ARG A 288 27.66 42.20 -30.90
CA ARG A 288 26.69 42.94 -30.07
C ARG A 288 26.25 44.17 -30.84
N LYS A 289 24.95 44.24 -31.17
CA LYS A 289 24.33 45.40 -31.81
C LYS A 289 23.96 46.45 -30.77
N SER A 290 23.79 47.70 -31.23
CA SER A 290 23.40 48.84 -30.39
C SER A 290 22.00 48.72 -29.78
N ASP A 291 21.15 47.83 -30.32
CA ASP A 291 19.81 47.54 -29.82
C ASP A 291 19.77 46.40 -28.79
N GLU A 292 20.91 46.10 -28.16
CA GLU A 292 21.09 45.02 -27.17
C GLU A 292 20.81 43.60 -27.73
N LYS A 293 20.86 43.43 -29.05
CA LYS A 293 20.88 42.11 -29.68
C LYS A 293 22.28 41.54 -29.76
N VAL A 294 22.42 40.26 -29.41
CA VAL A 294 23.70 39.56 -29.34
C VAL A 294 23.68 38.35 -30.27
N LEU A 295 24.62 38.29 -31.22
CA LEU A 295 24.83 37.12 -32.06
C LEU A 295 25.72 36.14 -31.33
N MET A 296 25.28 34.88 -31.24
CA MET A 296 26.05 33.82 -30.62
C MET A 296 26.05 32.57 -31.47
N MET A 297 27.11 31.79 -31.37
CA MET A 297 27.26 30.50 -32.03
C MET A 297 27.74 29.45 -31.05
N LYS A 298 27.32 28.19 -31.19
CA LYS A 298 27.81 27.14 -30.30
C LYS A 298 29.33 27.02 -30.36
N GLU A 299 29.95 26.95 -29.17
CA GLU A 299 31.40 26.82 -29.02
C GLU A 299 31.90 25.57 -29.74
N LYS A 300 31.21 24.44 -29.58
CA LYS A 300 31.55 23.17 -30.23
C LYS A 300 30.57 22.86 -31.36
N VAL A 301 31.11 22.25 -32.41
CA VAL A 301 30.33 21.62 -33.49
C VAL A 301 29.34 20.60 -32.91
N GLY A 302 28.17 20.52 -33.54
CA GLY A 302 27.01 19.80 -33.04
C GLY A 302 26.85 18.38 -33.61
N LYS A 303 25.64 18.05 -34.06
CA LYS A 303 25.35 16.72 -34.61
C LYS A 303 25.68 16.68 -36.11
N LYS A 304 26.27 15.57 -36.54
CA LYS A 304 26.36 15.16 -37.95
C LYS A 304 24.97 15.07 -38.57
N LYS A 305 24.71 15.83 -39.64
CA LYS A 305 23.44 15.85 -40.35
C LYS A 305 23.69 16.24 -41.81
N ARG A 306 23.04 15.51 -42.73
CA ARG A 306 22.93 15.99 -44.12
C ARG A 306 22.22 17.34 -44.16
N PHE A 307 22.58 18.14 -45.16
CA PHE A 307 21.96 19.44 -45.39
C PHE A 307 20.56 19.26 -45.97
N SER A 308 20.47 18.54 -47.10
CA SER A 308 19.24 18.38 -47.87
C SER A 308 18.27 17.35 -47.29
N MET A 309 17.03 17.38 -47.79
CA MET A 309 16.05 16.33 -47.55
C MET A 309 16.44 15.05 -48.32
N GLU A 310 15.91 13.90 -47.91
CA GLU A 310 16.16 12.63 -48.63
C GLU A 310 15.52 12.62 -50.03
N GLU A 311 14.38 13.29 -50.17
CA GLU A 311 13.56 13.32 -51.39
C GLU A 311 13.96 14.45 -52.35
N SER A 312 14.73 15.43 -51.88
CA SER A 312 15.17 16.59 -52.68
C SER A 312 16.61 16.92 -52.34
N GLU A 313 17.52 16.82 -53.32
CA GLU A 313 18.92 17.24 -53.21
C GLU A 313 19.09 18.77 -53.36
N SER A 314 18.14 19.52 -52.78
CA SER A 314 18.14 20.99 -52.77
C SER A 314 19.22 21.53 -51.85
N ASN A 315 19.95 22.55 -52.32
CA ASN A 315 20.90 23.34 -51.54
C ASN A 315 20.25 24.61 -50.94
N ASP A 316 18.92 24.75 -51.00
CA ASP A 316 18.21 25.84 -50.34
C ASP A 316 18.11 25.61 -48.82
N TRP A 317 18.63 26.56 -48.05
CA TRP A 317 18.53 26.60 -46.60
C TRP A 317 17.09 26.48 -46.08
N TYR A 318 16.12 27.14 -46.72
CA TYR A 318 14.75 27.21 -46.22
C TYR A 318 13.98 25.91 -46.43
N GLU A 319 14.38 25.11 -47.42
CA GLU A 319 13.89 23.76 -47.67
C GLU A 319 14.69 22.67 -46.93
N SER A 320 15.86 23.03 -46.40
CA SER A 320 16.84 22.08 -45.87
C SER A 320 16.36 21.26 -44.66
N LYS A 321 16.84 20.01 -44.61
CA LYS A 321 16.68 19.12 -43.44
C LYS A 321 17.44 19.66 -42.23
N ALA A 322 18.57 20.33 -42.46
CA ALA A 322 19.37 21.02 -41.45
C ALA A 322 18.54 22.06 -40.67
N ARG A 323 17.96 23.04 -41.38
CA ARG A 323 17.13 24.10 -40.81
C ARG A 323 15.90 23.53 -40.09
N ARG A 324 15.20 22.57 -40.70
CA ARG A 324 14.05 21.89 -40.08
C ARG A 324 14.45 21.21 -38.77
N TRP A 325 15.60 20.53 -38.72
CA TRP A 325 16.06 19.86 -37.50
C TRP A 325 16.38 20.85 -36.38
N LEU A 326 17.08 21.95 -36.70
CA LEU A 326 17.41 23.03 -35.76
C LEU A 326 16.16 23.69 -35.17
N ASN A 327 15.14 23.91 -35.99
CA ASN A 327 13.93 24.63 -35.59
C ASN A 327 12.75 23.72 -35.21
N THR A 328 13.00 22.43 -34.94
CA THR A 328 11.99 21.51 -34.40
C THR A 328 12.56 20.65 -33.28
N LYS A 329 13.41 19.66 -33.60
CA LYS A 329 13.94 18.69 -32.63
C LYS A 329 14.91 19.35 -31.65
N GLN A 330 15.70 20.31 -32.11
CA GLN A 330 16.69 20.97 -31.27
C GLN A 330 16.06 22.01 -30.31
N LEU A 331 14.92 22.62 -30.66
CA LEU A 331 14.17 23.54 -29.78
C LEU A 331 13.71 22.89 -28.47
N LYS A 332 13.35 21.60 -28.51
CA LYS A 332 12.86 20.84 -27.33
C LYS A 332 13.87 20.73 -26.18
N LYS A 333 15.11 21.16 -26.38
CA LYS A 333 16.17 21.19 -25.36
C LYS A 333 16.23 22.48 -24.56
N TYR A 334 15.52 23.52 -25.01
CA TYR A 334 15.48 24.83 -24.37
C TYR A 334 14.19 24.96 -23.57
N SER A 335 14.25 25.65 -22.45
CA SER A 335 13.04 26.03 -21.71
C SER A 335 12.30 27.16 -22.43
N ASP A 336 10.99 27.30 -22.19
CA ASP A 336 10.23 28.44 -22.73
C ASP A 336 10.90 29.77 -22.34
N ASN A 337 11.40 29.89 -21.10
CA ASN A 337 12.08 31.08 -20.59
C ASN A 337 13.37 31.41 -21.36
N GLU A 338 14.11 30.38 -21.83
CA GLU A 338 15.27 30.56 -22.70
C GLU A 338 14.84 30.95 -24.12
N MET A 339 13.81 30.27 -24.66
CA MET A 339 13.28 30.56 -26.00
C MET A 339 12.74 31.99 -26.11
N ALA A 340 12.18 32.54 -25.03
CA ALA A 340 11.70 33.92 -24.97
C ALA A 340 12.80 34.96 -25.26
N LEU A 341 14.07 34.63 -25.00
CA LEU A 341 15.21 35.51 -25.30
C LEU A 341 15.65 35.45 -26.77
N ILE A 342 15.33 34.37 -27.48
CA ILE A 342 15.80 34.18 -28.85
C ILE A 342 14.96 35.02 -29.82
N VAL A 343 15.62 35.65 -30.77
CA VAL A 343 14.98 36.45 -31.83
C VAL A 343 14.63 35.55 -32.99
N VAL A 344 13.34 35.55 -33.38
CA VAL A 344 12.89 34.93 -34.63
C VAL A 344 13.50 35.71 -35.80
N GLN A 345 14.31 35.03 -36.61
CA GLN A 345 15.00 35.62 -37.75
C GLN A 345 14.13 35.69 -39.01
N ASN A 346 13.30 34.67 -39.22
CA ASN A 346 12.47 34.54 -40.41
C ASN A 346 11.23 33.68 -40.13
N TYR A 347 10.21 33.82 -40.96
CA TYR A 347 9.01 32.98 -40.99
C TYR A 347 8.95 32.27 -42.34
N VAL A 348 9.20 30.97 -42.34
CA VAL A 348 9.21 30.16 -43.57
C VAL A 348 7.81 29.61 -43.80
N GLN A 349 7.21 29.91 -44.94
CA GLN A 349 5.95 29.32 -45.37
C GLN A 349 6.13 27.82 -45.67
N SER A 350 5.22 27.01 -45.15
CA SER A 350 5.08 25.63 -45.59
C SER A 350 4.01 25.53 -46.69
N ALA A 351 4.01 24.41 -47.43
CA ALA A 351 2.99 24.09 -48.42
C ALA A 351 1.56 23.98 -47.84
N GLN A 352 1.39 24.06 -46.51
CA GLN A 352 0.11 24.01 -45.79
C GLN A 352 -0.26 25.37 -45.16
N ASP A 353 0.27 26.49 -45.68
CA ASP A 353 0.03 27.87 -45.22
C ASP A 353 0.35 28.16 -43.74
N SER A 354 1.02 27.24 -43.04
CA SER A 354 1.55 27.51 -41.71
C SER A 354 2.95 28.12 -41.82
N SER A 355 3.14 29.27 -41.16
CA SER A 355 4.45 29.93 -41.07
C SER A 355 5.26 29.34 -39.91
N PHE A 356 6.49 28.92 -40.18
CA PHE A 356 7.38 28.32 -39.19
C PHE A 356 8.50 29.29 -38.82
N PRO A 357 8.57 29.77 -37.56
CA PRO A 357 9.61 30.67 -37.11
C PRO A 357 10.99 30.00 -37.12
N GLU A 358 12.00 30.75 -37.54
CA GLU A 358 13.41 30.39 -37.47
C GLU A 358 14.08 31.05 -36.27
N TYR A 359 14.43 30.24 -35.26
CA TYR A 359 15.14 30.65 -34.07
C TYR A 359 16.65 30.40 -34.18
N PHE A 360 17.03 29.25 -34.74
CA PHE A 360 18.41 28.81 -34.91
C PHE A 360 18.77 28.67 -36.38
N PHE A 361 19.97 29.08 -36.75
CA PHE A 361 20.47 29.08 -38.13
C PHE A 361 21.95 28.66 -38.21
N GLU A 362 22.44 28.36 -39.41
CA GLU A 362 23.90 28.31 -39.69
C GLU A 362 24.34 29.67 -40.24
N LEU A 363 25.59 30.09 -39.99
CA LEU A 363 26.09 31.39 -40.47
C LEU A 363 26.10 31.45 -42.01
N SER A 364 25.95 32.67 -42.56
CA SER A 364 26.36 32.96 -43.96
C SER A 364 27.87 32.91 -44.10
N LYS A 365 28.36 32.84 -45.34
CA LYS A 365 29.78 33.08 -45.65
C LYS A 365 30.22 34.45 -45.15
N ALA A 366 29.43 35.50 -45.39
CA ALA A 366 29.76 36.86 -44.97
C ALA A 366 29.86 36.98 -43.43
N GLU A 367 28.92 36.38 -42.69
CA GLU A 367 28.99 36.33 -41.22
C GLU A 367 30.20 35.51 -40.74
N TYR A 368 30.45 34.35 -41.33
CA TYR A 368 31.62 33.53 -41.01
C TYR A 368 32.91 34.30 -41.24
N GLU A 369 33.12 34.89 -42.42
CA GLU A 369 34.32 35.63 -42.75
C GLU A 369 34.54 36.83 -41.83
N LYS A 370 33.45 37.50 -41.43
CA LYS A 370 33.50 38.63 -40.48
C LYS A 370 33.93 38.20 -39.08
N TYR A 371 33.49 37.02 -38.62
CA TYR A 371 33.67 36.59 -37.22
C TYR A 371 34.64 35.41 -37.02
N LYS A 372 35.26 34.89 -38.08
CA LYS A 372 36.12 33.69 -38.05
C LYS A 372 37.22 33.74 -36.99
N ASP A 373 37.77 34.92 -36.71
CA ASP A 373 38.84 35.10 -35.73
C ASP A 373 38.36 34.94 -34.27
N LEU A 374 37.05 35.06 -34.05
CA LEU A 374 36.40 34.83 -32.75
C LEU A 374 35.94 33.37 -32.60
N ILE A 375 35.79 32.64 -33.71
CA ILE A 375 35.23 31.29 -33.71
C ILE A 375 36.37 30.31 -33.37
N PRO A 376 36.26 29.54 -32.26
CA PRO A 376 37.24 28.52 -31.95
C PRO A 376 37.35 27.50 -33.08
N ALA A 377 38.59 27.11 -33.40
CA ALA A 377 38.88 26.05 -34.35
C ALA A 377 38.11 24.78 -33.98
N GLY A 378 37.46 24.18 -34.98
CA GLY A 378 36.65 22.97 -34.80
C GLY A 378 37.45 21.73 -35.19
N GLU A 379 37.16 20.61 -34.55
CA GLU A 379 37.74 19.31 -34.94
C GLU A 379 37.08 18.72 -36.20
N ASN A 380 35.88 19.17 -36.55
CA ASN A 380 35.09 18.64 -37.66
C ASN A 380 34.53 19.75 -38.52
N ALA A 381 34.27 19.42 -39.80
CA ALA A 381 33.61 20.34 -40.71
C ALA A 381 32.15 20.60 -40.31
N TYR A 382 31.66 21.81 -40.59
CA TYR A 382 30.28 22.21 -40.33
C TYR A 382 29.68 23.07 -41.44
N TRP A 383 28.36 22.97 -41.59
CA TRP A 383 27.61 23.66 -42.65
C TRP A 383 27.54 25.18 -42.46
N LEU A 384 27.54 25.91 -43.56
CA LEU A 384 27.01 27.27 -43.68
C LEU A 384 25.64 27.23 -44.36
N LYS A 385 24.93 28.37 -44.41
CA LYS A 385 23.59 28.44 -45.03
C LYS A 385 23.58 28.71 -46.54
N GLU A 386 24.73 28.96 -47.16
CA GLU A 386 24.81 29.43 -48.55
C GLU A 386 25.31 28.34 -49.52
N PRO A 387 24.77 28.30 -50.75
CA PRO A 387 25.20 27.36 -51.79
C PRO A 387 26.65 27.61 -52.19
N ALA A 388 27.34 26.53 -52.60
CA ALA A 388 28.65 26.65 -53.22
C ALA A 388 28.54 26.95 -54.73
N GLN A 389 29.64 26.80 -55.48
CA GLN A 389 29.63 27.06 -56.93
C GLN A 389 28.78 26.04 -57.71
N ASN A 390 28.73 24.78 -57.26
CA ASN A 390 27.97 23.72 -57.90
C ASN A 390 26.53 23.68 -57.38
N SER A 391 25.57 23.33 -58.24
CA SER A 391 24.13 23.40 -57.94
C SER A 391 23.65 22.41 -56.88
N ASN A 392 24.43 21.37 -56.55
CA ASN A 392 24.15 20.37 -55.50
C ASN A 392 25.09 20.49 -54.30
N GLU A 393 25.83 21.59 -54.18
CA GLU A 393 26.77 21.80 -53.09
C GLU A 393 26.35 22.96 -52.19
N ILE A 394 26.69 22.84 -50.91
CA ILE A 394 26.56 23.88 -49.91
C ILE A 394 27.95 24.16 -49.31
N LEU A 395 28.20 25.41 -48.94
CA LEU A 395 29.45 25.77 -48.28
C LEU A 395 29.54 25.15 -46.89
N CYS A 396 30.72 24.65 -46.56
CA CYS A 396 31.07 24.21 -45.21
C CYS A 396 32.42 24.80 -44.81
N VAL A 397 32.60 24.96 -43.50
CA VAL A 397 33.87 25.32 -42.89
C VAL A 397 34.60 24.03 -42.51
N GLN A 398 35.83 23.87 -42.97
CA GLN A 398 36.70 22.74 -42.67
C GLN A 398 37.36 22.90 -41.29
N PRO A 399 37.94 21.83 -40.71
CA PRO A 399 38.63 21.90 -39.41
C PRO A 399 39.75 22.95 -39.34
N ASP A 400 40.42 23.22 -40.46
CA ASP A 400 41.47 24.23 -40.60
C ASP A 400 40.92 25.67 -40.80
N GLY A 401 39.60 25.85 -40.81
CA GLY A 401 38.93 27.14 -41.02
C GLY A 401 38.75 27.54 -42.48
N THR A 402 39.18 26.73 -43.44
CA THR A 402 38.96 27.00 -44.87
C THR A 402 37.52 26.72 -45.29
N LEU A 403 37.06 27.36 -46.36
CA LEU A 403 35.74 27.15 -46.94
C LEU A 403 35.82 26.18 -48.11
N LYS A 404 34.91 25.20 -48.14
CA LYS A 404 34.81 24.22 -49.22
C LYS A 404 33.35 23.94 -49.56
N GLY A 405 33.05 23.73 -50.85
CA GLY A 405 31.77 23.15 -51.28
C GLY A 405 31.73 21.66 -50.96
N GLU A 406 30.61 21.20 -50.40
CA GLU A 406 30.37 19.79 -50.11
C GLU A 406 28.95 19.41 -50.55
N ASP A 407 28.80 18.17 -50.99
CA ASP A 407 27.54 17.64 -51.49
C ASP A 407 26.46 17.69 -50.38
N VAL A 408 25.28 18.21 -50.73
CA VAL A 408 24.19 18.42 -49.76
C VAL A 408 23.71 17.14 -49.06
N SER A 409 23.95 15.97 -49.66
CA SER A 409 23.59 14.66 -49.12
C SER A 409 24.58 14.15 -48.06
N ASN A 410 25.77 14.77 -47.96
CA ASN A 410 26.85 14.35 -47.08
C ASN A 410 26.40 14.36 -45.61
N GLY A 411 26.20 13.17 -45.05
CA GLY A 411 25.72 12.99 -43.69
C GLY A 411 26.76 13.25 -42.59
N GLU A 412 28.03 13.38 -42.95
CA GLU A 412 29.16 13.43 -42.02
C GLU A 412 29.49 14.84 -41.53
N ILE A 413 29.02 15.87 -42.25
CA ILE A 413 29.19 17.27 -41.87
C ILE A 413 28.25 17.64 -40.72
N GLN A 414 28.71 18.50 -39.82
CA GLN A 414 28.01 18.83 -38.59
C GLN A 414 27.23 20.15 -38.69
N LEU A 415 26.26 20.32 -37.80
CA LEU A 415 25.58 21.60 -37.59
C LEU A 415 26.29 22.39 -36.48
N ARG A 416 26.50 23.68 -36.66
CA ARG A 416 27.06 24.58 -35.62
C ARG A 416 26.18 25.81 -35.48
N GLN A 417 24.96 25.54 -35.02
CA GLN A 417 23.91 26.53 -34.81
C GLN A 417 24.39 27.86 -34.19
N ALA A 418 23.84 28.92 -34.76
CA ALA A 418 23.87 30.30 -34.30
C ALA A 418 22.44 30.79 -33.97
N CYS A 419 22.35 31.83 -33.16
CA CYS A 419 21.12 32.56 -32.89
C CYS A 419 21.40 34.00 -32.46
N TRP A 420 20.38 34.85 -32.58
CA TRP A 420 20.37 36.16 -31.96
C TRP A 420 19.58 36.09 -30.65
N ILE A 421 20.14 36.65 -29.58
CA ILE A 421 19.47 36.91 -28.31
C ILE A 421 19.09 38.39 -28.27
N ASP A 422 17.92 38.72 -27.74
CA ASP A 422 17.51 40.09 -27.43
C ASP A 422 17.48 40.30 -25.91
N LEU A 423 18.44 41.09 -25.41
CA LEU A 423 18.56 41.35 -23.97
C LEU A 423 17.51 42.34 -23.45
N ASN A 424 16.69 42.97 -24.29
CA ASN A 424 15.55 43.76 -23.84
C ASN A 424 14.34 42.89 -23.47
N LYS A 425 14.28 41.65 -23.97
CA LYS A 425 13.16 40.74 -23.66
C LYS A 425 13.20 40.24 -22.22
N SER A 426 12.02 40.07 -21.62
CA SER A 426 11.88 39.48 -20.29
C SER A 426 12.11 37.97 -20.34
N THR A 427 12.76 37.42 -19.30
CA THR A 427 12.84 35.97 -19.06
C THR A 427 11.63 35.44 -18.31
N GLU A 428 10.74 36.31 -17.83
CA GLU A 428 9.51 35.93 -17.15
C GLU A 428 8.39 35.75 -18.17
N ILE A 429 7.80 34.56 -18.20
CA ILE A 429 6.65 34.24 -19.02
C ILE A 429 5.44 34.30 -18.09
N SER A 430 4.50 35.20 -18.37
CA SER A 430 3.27 35.30 -17.57
C SER A 430 2.50 33.97 -17.62
N ALA A 431 1.85 33.61 -16.53
CA ALA A 431 1.03 32.39 -16.46
C ALA A 431 -0.11 32.38 -17.52
N ASP A 432 -0.49 33.55 -18.02
CA ASP A 432 -1.52 33.72 -19.04
C ASP A 432 -1.06 33.37 -20.46
N ALA A 433 0.26 33.29 -20.72
CA ALA A 433 0.81 32.90 -22.02
C ALA A 433 0.79 31.38 -22.26
N LYS A 434 0.27 30.58 -21.32
CA LYS A 434 0.16 29.11 -21.41
C LYS A 434 -1.24 28.59 -21.75
N LYS A 435 -2.15 29.46 -22.20
CA LYS A 435 -3.50 29.08 -22.65
C LYS A 435 -3.57 28.89 -24.16
#